data_AF-A0A7S3RJV0-F1
#
_entry.id   AF-A0A7S3RJV0-F1
#
_cell.length_a   1.000
_cell.length_b   1.000
_cell.length_c   1.000
_cell.angle_alpha   90.00
_cell.angle_beta   90.00
_cell.angle_gamma   90.00
#
_symmetry.space_group_name_H-M   'P 1'
#
loop_
_entity.id
_entity.type
_entity.pdbx_description
1 polymer ?
#
loop_
_entity_poly.entity_id
_entity_poly.type
_entity_poly.pdbx_seq_one_letter_code
_entity_poly.pdbx_strand_id
1 'polypeptide(L)'
;MSQNTINNWLQQERRLEAGSFATLAVVQNARLFLPRRSHSSEWVATAYNDSIFVGKGRPGDYWRPPTDAERAMPCAQNVSGPVAVWNTWQSDFNYAHFLHDHLPMIYWLRDRIPLQTRVIIGTCVWCAAALRDRTKDFLEWFDPPLAERVEWLAMESMICVDGDLYLAVPHFSQRRAADPSFQTRIAGPYNIQLPSLIARVSHTAMRLHAASKREEDKWPAVVYYSRRSSEIITLQGRIFSSKHDDAIQHAIQSRMKHWLRGERFVVYNGVQTAEYPKPGYPMTAAQQLRLFRSTRLFIGPHGSGLVNVLWMRPAKGSEDGCATPRRHALEFVCGQESAGVQADCP
;
A
#
# COMPACT_ATOMS: atom_id res chain seq x y z
N MET A 1 21.96 -13.61 10.86
CA MET A 1 22.42 -12.31 10.33
C MET A 1 23.57 -11.79 11.19
N SER A 2 24.74 -11.53 10.59
CA SER A 2 25.92 -11.06 11.33
C SER A 2 25.82 -9.56 11.67
N GLN A 3 26.45 -9.12 12.76
CA GLN A 3 26.50 -7.70 13.15
C GLN A 3 27.10 -6.81 12.03
N ASN A 4 28.04 -7.35 11.25
CA ASN A 4 28.63 -6.66 10.10
C ASN A 4 27.65 -6.47 8.94
N THR A 5 26.75 -7.43 8.70
CA THR A 5 25.68 -7.31 7.71
C THR A 5 24.69 -6.20 8.10
N ILE A 6 24.34 -6.12 9.38
CA ILE A 6 23.46 -5.07 9.93
C ILE A 6 24.13 -3.70 9.80
N ASN A 7 25.41 -3.58 10.15
CA ASN A 7 26.16 -2.31 10.08
C ASN A 7 26.33 -1.79 8.65
N ASN A 8 26.61 -2.67 7.68
CA ASN A 8 26.73 -2.30 6.27
C ASN A 8 25.38 -1.86 5.68
N TRP A 9 24.29 -2.54 6.07
CA TRP A 9 22.94 -2.16 5.67
C TRP A 9 22.55 -0.79 6.25
N LEU A 10 22.84 -0.53 7.54
CA LEU A 10 22.62 0.77 8.19
C LEU A 10 23.48 1.90 7.61
N GLN A 11 24.69 1.61 7.11
CA GLN A 11 25.50 2.61 6.39
C GLN A 11 24.93 2.91 5.00
N GLN A 12 24.39 1.91 4.29
CA GLN A 12 23.72 2.11 3.02
C GLN A 12 22.41 2.90 3.19
N GLU A 13 21.66 2.65 4.27
CA GLU A 13 20.51 3.48 4.65
C GLU A 13 20.92 4.93 4.91
N ARG A 14 21.97 5.19 5.70
CA ARG A 14 22.47 6.56 5.95
C ARG A 14 22.90 7.31 4.68
N ARG A 15 23.39 6.61 3.66
CA ARG A 15 23.70 7.21 2.34
C ARG A 15 22.45 7.52 1.52
N LEU A 16 21.40 6.71 1.64
CA LEU A 16 20.09 6.97 1.03
C LEU A 16 19.34 8.12 1.75
N GLU A 17 19.62 8.34 3.04
CA GLU A 17 19.04 9.46 3.82
C GLU A 17 19.48 10.85 3.35
N ALA A 18 20.65 10.98 2.70
CA ALA A 18 21.10 12.23 2.10
C ALA A 18 20.23 12.67 0.89
N GLY A 19 19.33 11.82 0.41
CA GLY A 19 18.32 12.09 -0.61
C GLY A 19 16.90 11.87 -0.10
N SER A 20 16.54 12.45 1.06
CA SER A 20 15.21 12.27 1.66
C SER A 20 14.11 12.60 0.65
N PHE A 21 13.25 11.63 0.39
CA PHE A 21 12.13 11.76 -0.54
C PHE A 21 10.95 12.52 0.08
N ALA A 22 10.95 12.73 1.41
CA ALA A 22 10.01 13.57 2.15
C ALA A 22 10.76 14.41 3.20
N THR A 23 10.31 15.64 3.40
CA THR A 23 10.68 16.49 4.55
C THR A 23 9.62 16.29 5.62
N LEU A 24 10.04 16.24 6.89
CA LEU A 24 9.15 16.30 8.03
C LEU A 24 8.92 17.78 8.38
N ALA A 25 7.71 18.30 8.12
CA ALA A 25 7.33 19.64 8.56
C ALA A 25 6.61 19.55 9.91
N VAL A 26 6.74 20.58 10.74
CA VAL A 26 6.06 20.69 12.04
C VAL A 26 5.29 21.99 12.07
N VAL A 27 4.00 21.92 12.38
CA VAL A 27 3.11 23.08 12.54
C VAL A 27 2.53 23.05 13.94
N GLN A 28 2.72 24.12 14.70
CA GLN A 28 2.18 24.21 16.06
C GLN A 28 0.77 24.77 16.05
N ASN A 29 -0.09 24.23 16.92
CA ASN A 29 -1.45 24.69 17.16
C ASN A 29 -2.26 24.78 15.85
N ALA A 30 -2.20 23.70 15.08
CA ALA A 30 -2.65 23.66 13.70
C ALA A 30 -4.12 23.25 13.58
N ARG A 31 -4.74 23.69 12.49
CA ARG A 31 -5.99 23.17 11.96
C ARG A 31 -5.67 22.32 10.73
N LEU A 32 -6.19 21.10 10.73
CA LEU A 32 -5.98 20.09 9.69
C LEU A 32 -7.33 19.74 9.07
N PHE A 33 -7.50 20.03 7.78
CA PHE A 33 -8.64 19.56 7.01
C PHE A 33 -8.25 18.31 6.21
N LEU A 34 -9.04 17.25 6.38
CA LEU A 34 -8.94 16.01 5.61
C LEU A 34 -9.98 16.06 4.48
N PRO A 35 -9.61 16.29 3.21
CA PRO A 35 -10.59 16.49 2.14
C PRO A 35 -11.33 15.20 1.76
N ARG A 36 -12.47 15.35 1.07
CA ARG A 36 -13.12 14.25 0.35
C ARG A 36 -12.27 13.75 -0.81
N ARG A 37 -12.52 12.51 -1.21
CA ARG A 37 -12.11 12.00 -2.52
C ARG A 37 -12.60 12.86 -3.67
N SER A 38 -11.69 13.51 -4.37
CA SER A 38 -11.89 13.83 -5.79
C SER A 38 -11.56 12.61 -6.64
N HIS A 39 -12.27 12.44 -7.76
CA HIS A 39 -11.95 11.40 -8.74
C HIS A 39 -10.69 11.71 -9.56
N SER A 40 -10.22 12.97 -9.53
CA SER A 40 -8.88 13.35 -9.95
C SER A 40 -7.87 12.93 -8.90
N SER A 41 -6.69 12.49 -9.32
CA SER A 41 -5.53 12.09 -8.51
C SER A 41 -4.94 13.18 -7.59
N GLU A 42 -5.68 14.25 -7.34
CA GLU A 42 -5.27 15.45 -6.61
C GLU A 42 -5.84 15.41 -5.19
N TRP A 43 -5.15 14.67 -4.32
CA TRP A 43 -5.50 14.65 -2.91
C TRP A 43 -4.63 15.59 -2.14
N VAL A 44 -5.28 16.58 -1.56
CA VAL A 44 -4.59 17.72 -1.02
C VAL A 44 -5.04 17.97 0.41
N ALA A 45 -4.41 17.30 1.37
CA ALA A 45 -4.63 17.60 2.78
C ALA A 45 -4.22 19.05 3.04
N THR A 46 -4.84 19.69 4.03
CA THR A 46 -4.54 21.09 4.31
C THR A 46 -4.24 21.25 5.78
N ALA A 47 -3.00 21.62 6.09
CA ALA A 47 -2.58 21.94 7.45
C ALA A 47 -2.15 23.41 7.50
N TYR A 48 -2.70 24.14 8.45
CA TYR A 48 -2.41 25.55 8.65
C TYR A 48 -2.51 25.94 10.11
N ASN A 49 -1.78 26.97 10.51
CA ASN A 49 -2.14 27.78 11.68
C ASN A 49 -2.34 29.23 11.20
N ASP A 50 -2.63 30.18 12.09
CA ASP A 50 -2.90 31.58 11.73
C ASP A 50 -1.78 32.27 10.91
N SER A 51 -0.59 31.65 10.81
CA SER A 51 0.60 32.23 10.17
C SER A 51 1.35 31.32 9.18
N ILE A 52 1.13 30.00 9.18
CA ILE A 52 1.91 29.02 8.43
C ILE A 52 1.00 28.11 7.64
N PHE A 53 1.31 27.94 6.36
CA PHE A 53 0.72 26.95 5.48
C PHE A 53 1.81 26.04 4.92
N VAL A 54 1.58 24.73 4.95
CA VAL A 54 2.50 23.74 4.38
C VAL A 54 1.97 23.32 3.02
N GLY A 55 2.58 23.79 1.93
CA GLY A 55 2.29 23.33 0.56
C GLY A 55 2.70 24.33 -0.52
N LYS A 56 2.74 23.86 -1.77
CA LYS A 56 2.82 24.72 -2.96
C LYS A 56 1.43 24.61 -3.60
N GLY A 57 0.82 25.71 -4.00
CA GLY A 57 -0.57 25.69 -4.50
C GLY A 57 -0.70 25.17 -5.93
N ARG A 58 0.11 24.21 -6.39
CA ARG A 58 0.06 23.73 -7.78
C ARG A 58 -0.82 22.47 -7.90
N PRO A 59 -1.52 22.29 -9.04
CA PRO A 59 -2.19 21.02 -9.36
C PRO A 59 -1.21 19.84 -9.19
N GLY A 60 -1.60 18.83 -8.40
CA GLY A 60 -0.79 17.66 -8.08
C GLY A 60 0.07 17.74 -6.80
N ASP A 61 0.09 18.88 -6.08
CA ASP A 61 0.70 18.94 -4.76
C ASP A 61 -0.17 18.19 -3.72
N TYR A 62 0.44 17.51 -2.74
CA TYR A 62 -0.30 16.82 -1.64
C TYR A 62 -0.84 17.76 -0.57
N TRP A 63 -0.43 19.04 -0.65
CA TRP A 63 -0.87 20.06 0.28
C TRP A 63 -1.23 21.38 -0.42
N ARG A 64 -2.39 21.97 -0.08
CA ARG A 64 -2.94 23.22 -0.65
C ARG A 64 -3.43 24.13 0.45
N PRO A 65 -3.43 25.45 0.22
CA PRO A 65 -4.04 26.38 1.16
C PRO A 65 -5.52 26.03 1.41
N PRO A 66 -6.04 26.27 2.63
CA PRO A 66 -7.44 26.00 2.91
C PRO A 66 -8.30 27.04 2.19
N THR A 67 -9.49 26.62 1.75
CA THR A 67 -10.51 27.55 1.29
C THR A 67 -11.10 28.32 2.48
N ASP A 68 -11.78 29.43 2.22
CA ASP A 68 -12.44 30.19 3.30
C ASP A 68 -13.57 29.39 3.95
N ALA A 69 -14.26 28.54 3.17
CA ALA A 69 -15.24 27.61 3.68
C ALA A 69 -14.60 26.62 4.66
N GLU A 70 -13.45 26.02 4.31
CA GLU A 70 -12.71 25.13 5.20
C GLU A 70 -12.23 25.85 6.46
N ARG A 71 -11.70 27.08 6.33
CA ARG A 71 -11.31 27.90 7.48
C ARG A 71 -12.47 28.17 8.45
N ALA A 72 -13.68 28.30 7.93
CA ALA A 72 -14.88 28.51 8.72
C ALA A 72 -15.45 27.22 9.34
N MET A 73 -15.01 26.03 8.93
CA MET A 73 -15.55 24.76 9.46
C MET A 73 -15.22 24.61 10.95
N PRO A 74 -16.20 24.29 11.82
CA PRO A 74 -15.92 24.01 13.22
C PRO A 74 -15.03 22.78 13.35
N CYS A 75 -14.20 22.73 14.40
CA CYS A 75 -13.41 21.55 14.72
C CYS A 75 -14.36 20.38 14.99
N ALA A 76 -14.32 19.34 14.17
CA ALA A 76 -15.04 18.09 14.42
C ALA A 76 -14.39 17.32 15.58
N GLN A 77 -13.07 17.47 15.74
CA GLN A 77 -12.30 16.88 16.82
C GLN A 77 -11.17 17.80 17.28
N ASN A 78 -10.96 17.85 18.60
CA ASN A 78 -9.82 18.50 19.22
C ASN A 78 -8.82 17.43 19.68
N VAL A 79 -7.55 17.64 19.38
CA VAL A 79 -6.50 16.65 19.57
C VAL A 79 -5.35 17.34 20.30
N SER A 80 -5.12 16.97 21.55
CA SER A 80 -4.00 17.51 22.34
C SER A 80 -2.71 16.70 22.18
N GLY A 81 -1.57 17.38 22.30
CA GLY A 81 -0.24 16.79 22.20
C GLY A 81 0.24 16.55 20.76
N PRO A 82 1.41 15.91 20.61
CA PRO A 82 2.01 15.74 19.29
C PRO A 82 1.24 14.71 18.47
N VAL A 83 0.94 15.07 17.22
CA VAL A 83 0.32 14.17 16.23
C VAL A 83 1.01 14.24 14.88
N ALA A 84 1.08 13.12 14.18
CA ALA A 84 1.56 13.05 12.81
C ALA A 84 0.40 12.68 11.89
N VAL A 85 0.38 13.19 10.67
CA VAL A 85 -0.62 12.81 9.68
C VAL A 85 0.02 12.29 8.40
N TRP A 86 -0.54 11.20 7.89
CA TRP A 86 -0.32 10.74 6.53
C TRP A 86 -1.68 10.57 5.85
N ASN A 87 -1.89 11.31 4.77
CA ASN A 87 -3.07 11.16 3.94
C ASN A 87 -2.66 11.23 2.47
N THR A 88 -3.18 10.31 1.67
CA THR A 88 -2.91 10.24 0.22
C THR A 88 -4.09 9.57 -0.49
N TRP A 89 -3.96 9.36 -1.79
CA TRP A 89 -5.06 9.14 -2.74
C TRP A 89 -5.95 7.90 -2.55
N GLN A 90 -5.57 6.98 -1.66
CA GLN A 90 -6.35 5.79 -1.30
C GLN A 90 -6.35 5.59 0.21
N SER A 91 -7.01 6.49 0.94
CA SER A 91 -7.25 6.31 2.38
C SER A 91 -8.12 5.07 2.66
N ASP A 92 -8.89 4.61 1.67
CA ASP A 92 -9.54 3.31 1.69
C ASP A 92 -8.53 2.16 1.46
N PHE A 93 -8.72 1.03 2.14
CA PHE A 93 -7.82 -0.11 2.03
C PHE A 93 -7.89 -0.75 0.64
N ASN A 94 -7.14 -0.21 -0.31
CA ASN A 94 -6.73 -0.90 -1.50
C ASN A 94 -5.46 -1.66 -1.17
N TYR A 95 -5.56 -2.98 -1.07
CA TYR A 95 -4.47 -3.81 -0.60
C TYR A 95 -3.12 -3.54 -1.27
N ALA A 96 -3.09 -3.41 -2.60
CA ALA A 96 -1.84 -3.19 -3.31
C ALA A 96 -1.22 -1.85 -2.91
N HIS A 97 -1.95 -0.77 -3.14
CA HIS A 97 -1.50 0.59 -2.87
C HIS A 97 -1.26 0.85 -1.39
N PHE A 98 -2.07 0.29 -0.50
CA PHE A 98 -1.84 0.42 0.93
C PHE A 98 -0.45 -0.10 1.31
N LEU A 99 -0.02 -1.24 0.75
CA LEU A 99 1.24 -1.87 1.12
C LEU A 99 2.49 -1.23 0.53
N HIS A 100 2.42 -0.70 -0.70
CA HIS A 100 3.58 -0.08 -1.34
C HIS A 100 3.57 1.45 -1.33
N ASP A 101 2.40 2.10 -1.18
CA ASP A 101 2.29 3.56 -1.12
C ASP A 101 2.10 4.08 0.30
N HIS A 102 1.22 3.47 1.11
CA HIS A 102 0.83 4.03 2.40
C HIS A 102 1.65 3.52 3.58
N LEU A 103 1.70 2.20 3.75
CA LEU A 103 2.35 1.56 4.89
C LEU A 103 3.84 1.92 5.01
N PRO A 104 4.62 2.02 3.91
CA PRO A 104 6.01 2.46 4.01
C PRO A 104 6.14 3.91 4.51
N MET A 105 5.18 4.77 4.17
CA MET A 105 5.12 6.16 4.62
C MET A 105 4.71 6.30 6.08
N ILE A 106 3.75 5.49 6.52
CA ILE A 106 3.37 5.41 7.92
C ILE A 106 4.57 4.95 8.77
N TYR A 107 5.33 3.95 8.29
CA TYR A 107 6.54 3.48 8.96
C TYR A 107 7.65 4.53 8.95
N TRP A 108 7.84 5.24 7.83
CA TRP A 108 8.79 6.35 7.76
C TRP A 108 8.45 7.44 8.78
N LEU A 109 7.18 7.83 8.89
CA LEU A 109 6.73 8.79 9.90
C LEU A 109 6.98 8.26 11.30
N ARG A 110 6.55 7.03 11.61
CA ARG A 110 6.74 6.38 12.91
C ARG A 110 8.18 6.43 13.39
N ASP A 111 9.13 6.24 12.49
CA ASP A 111 10.56 6.18 12.79
C ASP A 111 11.20 7.58 12.91
N ARG A 112 10.49 8.66 12.54
CA ARG A 112 10.99 10.04 12.51
C ARG A 112 10.30 10.98 13.49
N ILE A 113 9.21 10.54 14.12
CA ILE A 113 8.45 11.29 15.12
C ILE A 113 8.68 10.68 16.52
N PRO A 114 8.47 11.45 17.60
CA PRO A 114 8.52 10.91 18.96
C PRO A 114 7.60 9.69 19.15
N LEU A 115 7.99 8.75 20.02
CA LEU A 115 7.26 7.49 20.23
C LEU A 115 5.83 7.71 20.76
N GLN A 116 5.62 8.77 21.54
CA GLN A 116 4.33 9.17 22.09
C GLN A 116 3.42 9.88 21.07
N THR A 117 3.94 10.25 19.89
CA THR A 117 3.17 10.94 18.86
C THR A 117 2.11 9.99 18.29
N ARG A 118 0.84 10.43 18.30
CA ARG A 118 -0.27 9.71 17.65
C ARG A 118 -0.21 9.88 16.14
N VAL A 119 -0.70 8.90 15.38
CA VAL A 119 -0.74 8.95 13.91
C VAL A 119 -2.19 9.10 13.46
N ILE A 120 -2.52 10.21 12.81
CA ILE A 120 -3.83 10.45 12.22
C ILE A 120 -3.90 9.75 10.87
N ILE A 121 -4.91 8.90 10.71
CA ILE A 121 -5.27 8.26 9.43
C ILE A 121 -6.74 8.57 9.11
N GLY A 122 -6.97 9.08 7.90
CA GLY A 122 -8.31 9.36 7.41
C GLY A 122 -9.12 8.09 7.13
N THR A 123 -10.37 8.05 7.58
CA THR A 123 -11.33 6.97 7.31
C THR A 123 -12.41 7.43 6.35
N CYS A 124 -12.70 6.58 5.37
CA CYS A 124 -13.72 6.85 4.38
C CYS A 124 -15.12 6.63 4.95
N VAL A 125 -15.83 7.72 5.28
CA VAL A 125 -17.19 7.64 5.84
C VAL A 125 -18.25 7.26 4.81
N TRP A 126 -18.02 7.56 3.53
CA TRP A 126 -18.94 7.21 2.43
C TRP A 126 -18.63 5.85 1.77
N CYS A 127 -17.58 5.15 2.21
CA CYS A 127 -17.27 3.83 1.69
C CYS A 127 -18.31 2.82 2.19
N ALA A 128 -18.55 1.77 1.40
CA ALA A 128 -19.39 0.65 1.82
C ALA A 128 -18.93 0.15 3.20
N ALA A 129 -19.88 -0.20 4.08
CA ALA A 129 -19.56 -0.63 5.45
C ALA A 129 -18.53 -1.76 5.50
N ALA A 130 -18.53 -2.66 4.51
CA ALA A 130 -17.55 -3.76 4.38
C ALA A 130 -16.13 -3.33 3.97
N LEU A 131 -15.93 -2.07 3.61
CA LEU A 131 -14.64 -1.44 3.30
C LEU A 131 -14.19 -0.46 4.40
N ARG A 132 -15.15 0.01 5.22
CA ARG A 132 -14.85 0.76 6.44
C ARG A 132 -13.99 -0.14 7.35
N ASP A 133 -13.02 0.47 8.02
CA ASP A 133 -12.13 -0.19 8.99
C ASP A 133 -11.14 -1.24 8.47
N ARG A 134 -11.10 -1.58 7.17
CA ARG A 134 -10.10 -2.56 6.67
C ARG A 134 -8.65 -2.16 6.92
N THR A 135 -8.33 -0.86 6.83
CA THR A 135 -7.00 -0.35 7.17
C THR A 135 -6.70 -0.53 8.65
N LYS A 136 -7.72 -0.35 9.50
CA LYS A 136 -7.64 -0.57 10.94
C LYS A 136 -7.44 -2.03 11.27
N ASP A 137 -8.31 -2.91 10.78
CA ASP A 137 -8.20 -4.35 10.94
C ASP A 137 -6.84 -4.87 10.46
N PHE A 138 -6.34 -4.33 9.34
CA PHE A 138 -5.01 -4.66 8.85
C PHE A 138 -3.92 -4.25 9.83
N LEU A 139 -3.91 -3.00 10.30
CA LEU A 139 -2.86 -2.51 11.20
C LEU A 139 -2.92 -3.21 12.55
N GLU A 140 -4.10 -3.44 13.11
CA GLU A 140 -4.28 -4.18 14.37
C GLU A 140 -3.72 -5.60 14.28
N TRP A 141 -3.87 -6.25 13.14
CA TRP A 141 -3.28 -7.58 12.89
C TRP A 141 -1.78 -7.51 12.56
N PHE A 142 -1.35 -6.55 11.76
CA PHE A 142 -0.01 -6.48 11.19
C PHE A 142 1.02 -5.88 12.14
N ASP A 143 0.67 -4.79 12.82
CA ASP A 143 1.50 -4.04 13.76
C ASP A 143 0.63 -3.44 14.89
N PRO A 144 0.19 -4.26 15.86
CA PRO A 144 -0.69 -3.81 16.93
C PRO A 144 -0.18 -2.58 17.71
N PRO A 145 1.13 -2.49 18.08
CA PRO A 145 1.65 -1.29 18.75
C PRO A 145 1.54 -0.01 17.92
N LEU A 146 1.67 -0.10 16.59
CA LEU A 146 1.41 1.03 15.71
C LEU A 146 -0.09 1.34 15.67
N ALA A 147 -0.94 0.33 15.57
CA ALA A 147 -2.40 0.50 15.52
C ALA A 147 -2.96 1.20 16.76
N GLU A 148 -2.43 0.90 17.95
CA GLU A 148 -2.78 1.56 19.22
C GLU A 148 -2.46 3.06 19.22
N ARG A 149 -1.51 3.50 18.38
CA ARG A 149 -1.14 4.91 18.23
C ARG A 149 -1.95 5.63 17.16
N VAL A 150 -2.80 4.91 16.40
CA VAL A 150 -3.55 5.51 15.30
C VAL A 150 -4.85 6.13 15.80
N GLU A 151 -5.03 7.41 15.48
CA GLU A 151 -6.29 8.13 15.61
C GLU A 151 -7.03 8.07 14.27
N TRP A 152 -8.21 7.45 14.27
CA TRP A 152 -9.01 7.23 13.06
C TRP A 152 -10.01 8.36 12.88
N LEU A 153 -9.81 9.21 11.87
CA LEU A 153 -10.59 10.43 11.70
C LEU A 153 -11.41 10.39 10.43
N ALA A 154 -12.68 10.75 10.52
CA ALA A 154 -13.54 10.85 9.36
C ALA A 154 -12.94 11.83 8.35
N MET A 155 -12.88 11.44 7.07
CA MET A 155 -12.59 12.39 6.00
C MET A 155 -13.72 13.43 5.90
N GLU A 156 -13.44 14.57 5.26
CA GLU A 156 -14.28 15.78 5.24
C GLU A 156 -14.46 16.46 6.60
N SER A 157 -13.53 16.24 7.52
CA SER A 157 -13.55 16.86 8.85
C SER A 157 -12.40 17.82 9.06
N MET A 158 -12.66 18.83 9.89
CA MET A 158 -11.65 19.74 10.42
C MET A 158 -11.19 19.24 11.79
N ILE A 159 -9.89 19.18 11.99
CA ILE A 159 -9.25 18.74 13.23
C ILE A 159 -8.44 19.90 13.76
N CYS A 160 -8.58 20.16 15.06
CA CYS A 160 -7.83 21.21 15.73
C CYS A 160 -6.82 20.56 16.67
N VAL A 161 -5.54 20.79 16.39
CA VAL A 161 -4.42 20.22 17.12
C VAL A 161 -3.93 21.27 18.11
N ASP A 162 -3.91 20.92 19.39
CA ASP A 162 -3.28 21.70 20.46
C ASP A 162 -1.93 21.06 20.78
N GLY A 163 -0.87 21.53 20.11
CA GLY A 163 0.46 20.90 20.10
C GLY A 163 1.11 20.85 18.71
N ASP A 164 2.07 19.94 18.55
CA ASP A 164 2.84 19.77 17.31
C ASP A 164 2.10 18.86 16.30
N LEU A 165 1.83 19.37 15.11
CA LEU A 165 1.38 18.60 13.95
C LEU A 165 2.57 18.30 13.01
N TYR A 166 2.98 17.04 12.96
CA TYR A 166 4.01 16.52 12.07
C TYR A 166 3.41 16.11 10.71
N LEU A 167 4.01 16.58 9.62
CA LEU A 167 3.54 16.38 8.26
C LEU A 167 4.66 15.77 7.40
N ALA A 168 4.35 14.68 6.71
CA ALA A 168 5.22 14.21 5.63
C ALA A 168 4.96 15.07 4.37
N VAL A 169 5.97 15.83 3.96
CA VAL A 169 5.93 16.66 2.75
C VAL A 169 6.83 16.02 1.70
N PRO A 170 6.30 15.26 0.73
CA PRO A 170 7.12 14.64 -0.30
C PRO A 170 7.88 15.70 -1.12
N HIS A 171 9.16 15.43 -1.41
CA HIS A 171 9.97 16.25 -2.30
C HIS A 171 9.52 16.00 -3.73
N PHE A 172 8.81 16.94 -4.31
CA PHE A 172 8.66 16.98 -5.76
C PHE A 172 9.97 17.47 -6.37
N SER A 173 10.57 16.67 -7.25
CA SER A 173 11.70 17.14 -8.04
C SER A 173 11.23 18.29 -8.93
N GLN A 174 11.49 19.52 -8.50
CA GLN A 174 11.18 20.74 -9.26
C GLN A 174 11.82 20.76 -10.66
N ARG A 175 12.82 19.90 -10.90
CA ARG A 175 13.53 19.77 -12.19
C ARG A 175 12.66 19.41 -13.40
N ARG A 176 11.42 18.92 -13.23
CA ARG A 176 10.57 18.52 -14.37
C ARG A 176 9.60 19.59 -14.87
N ALA A 177 9.48 20.73 -14.19
CA ALA A 177 8.54 21.78 -14.61
C ALA A 177 8.98 22.56 -15.88
N ALA A 178 10.21 22.35 -16.36
CA ALA A 178 10.75 23.04 -17.54
C ALA A 178 10.49 22.31 -18.87
N ASP A 179 10.04 21.04 -18.86
CA ASP A 179 9.76 20.28 -20.08
C ASP A 179 8.26 19.98 -20.22
N PRO A 180 7.52 20.74 -21.05
CA PRO A 180 6.09 20.52 -21.27
C PRO A 180 5.79 19.17 -21.94
N SER A 181 6.75 18.51 -22.60
CA SER A 181 6.55 17.16 -23.17
C SER A 181 6.54 16.06 -22.11
N PHE A 182 7.01 16.36 -20.89
CA PHE A 182 6.98 15.45 -19.74
C PHE A 182 5.76 15.66 -18.82
N GLN A 183 4.87 16.60 -19.12
CA GLN A 183 3.72 16.95 -18.28
C GLN A 183 2.69 15.84 -18.07
N THR A 184 2.69 14.78 -18.89
CA THR A 184 1.73 13.66 -18.77
C THR A 184 2.26 12.45 -18.03
N ARG A 185 3.53 12.46 -17.59
CA ARG A 185 4.04 11.44 -16.66
C ARG A 185 4.35 12.08 -15.34
N ILE A 186 3.28 12.43 -14.63
CA ILE A 186 3.27 12.43 -13.16
C ILE A 186 3.60 10.99 -12.75
N ALA A 187 4.88 10.61 -12.84
CA ALA A 187 5.44 9.65 -11.93
C ALA A 187 5.30 10.33 -10.58
N GLY A 188 4.13 10.17 -9.96
CA GLY A 188 3.88 10.70 -8.64
C GLY A 188 5.00 10.22 -7.72
N PRO A 189 5.20 10.87 -6.56
CA PRO A 189 6.16 10.40 -5.58
C PRO A 189 5.91 8.96 -5.11
N TYR A 190 4.87 8.27 -5.60
CA TYR A 190 4.71 6.80 -5.61
C TYR A 190 5.90 6.01 -6.18
N ASN A 191 6.87 6.66 -6.83
CA ASN A 191 8.20 6.06 -7.00
C ASN A 191 9.03 6.00 -5.69
N ILE A 192 8.36 5.95 -4.53
CA ILE A 192 8.82 5.28 -3.29
C ILE A 192 8.96 3.76 -3.55
N GLN A 193 9.65 3.40 -4.63
CA GLN A 193 10.46 2.20 -4.71
C GLN A 193 11.79 2.48 -4.01
N LEU A 194 11.77 3.03 -2.78
CA LEU A 194 12.96 3.02 -1.95
C LEU A 194 13.01 1.63 -1.33
N PRO A 195 13.94 0.76 -1.76
CA PRO A 195 14.00 -0.60 -1.25
C PRO A 195 14.12 -0.65 0.28
N SER A 196 14.64 0.41 0.91
CA SER A 196 14.73 0.55 2.38
C SER A 196 13.37 0.63 3.06
N LEU A 197 12.43 1.44 2.56
CA LEU A 197 11.10 1.55 3.17
C LEU A 197 10.27 0.29 2.94
N ILE A 198 10.35 -0.27 1.74
CA ILE A 198 9.74 -1.56 1.44
C ILE A 198 10.35 -2.67 2.31
N ALA A 199 11.67 -2.67 2.51
CA ALA A 199 12.32 -3.62 3.42
C ALA A 199 11.80 -3.49 4.86
N ARG A 200 11.52 -2.27 5.34
CA ARG A 200 10.90 -2.04 6.66
C ARG A 200 9.53 -2.70 6.78
N VAL A 201 8.69 -2.56 5.75
CA VAL A 201 7.41 -3.27 5.69
C VAL A 201 7.62 -4.79 5.63
N SER A 202 8.58 -5.25 4.82
CA SER A 202 8.91 -6.67 4.70
C SER A 202 9.38 -7.29 6.02
N HIS A 203 10.08 -6.54 6.89
CA HIS A 203 10.51 -7.07 8.19
C HIS A 203 9.34 -7.52 9.06
N THR A 204 8.23 -6.78 9.06
CA THR A 204 7.04 -7.17 9.82
C THR A 204 6.40 -8.43 9.22
N ALA A 205 6.26 -8.51 7.89
CA ALA A 205 5.80 -9.73 7.22
C ALA A 205 6.71 -10.94 7.54
N MET A 206 8.03 -10.74 7.59
CA MET A 206 8.99 -11.77 7.97
C MET A 206 8.81 -12.24 9.43
N ARG A 207 8.53 -11.32 10.37
CA ARG A 207 8.19 -11.70 11.76
C ARG A 207 6.92 -12.55 11.82
N LEU A 208 5.88 -12.16 11.09
CA LEU A 208 4.65 -12.94 10.99
C LEU A 208 4.89 -14.33 10.37
N HIS A 209 5.80 -14.43 9.39
CA HIS A 209 6.22 -15.72 8.85
C HIS A 209 7.00 -16.57 9.85
N ALA A 210 7.86 -15.98 10.67
CA ALA A 210 8.65 -16.68 11.69
C ALA A 210 7.76 -17.21 12.82
N ALA A 211 6.70 -16.47 13.18
CA ALA A 211 5.72 -16.88 14.20
C ALA A 211 4.80 -18.02 13.73
N SER A 212 4.73 -18.30 12.44
CA SER A 212 3.81 -19.30 11.90
C SER A 212 4.30 -20.74 11.96
N LYS A 213 3.37 -21.69 12.17
CA LYS A 213 3.68 -23.12 12.20
C LYS A 213 4.01 -23.62 10.79
N ARG A 214 5.16 -24.29 10.64
CA ARG A 214 5.64 -24.83 9.36
C ARG A 214 4.68 -25.80 8.69
N GLU A 215 3.81 -26.45 9.45
CA GLU A 215 2.85 -27.41 8.90
C GLU A 215 1.82 -26.77 7.96
N GLU A 216 1.55 -25.47 8.14
CA GLU A 216 0.67 -24.70 7.29
C GLU A 216 1.26 -24.45 5.88
N ASP A 217 2.55 -24.75 5.67
CA ASP A 217 3.29 -24.50 4.43
C ASP A 217 3.63 -25.77 3.65
N LYS A 218 3.08 -26.93 4.06
CA LYS A 218 3.42 -28.25 3.49
C LYS A 218 3.18 -28.33 1.97
N TRP A 219 2.30 -27.50 1.42
CA TRP A 219 1.89 -27.56 0.03
C TRP A 219 2.28 -26.28 -0.72
N PRO A 220 3.37 -26.25 -1.50
CA PRO A 220 3.73 -25.06 -2.27
C PRO A 220 2.67 -24.76 -3.34
N ALA A 221 2.43 -23.47 -3.62
CA ALA A 221 1.39 -23.04 -4.56
C ALA A 221 1.92 -22.26 -5.78
N VAL A 222 1.22 -22.40 -6.90
CA VAL A 222 1.20 -21.43 -8.00
C VAL A 222 -0.12 -20.67 -7.88
N VAL A 223 -0.04 -19.36 -7.63
CA VAL A 223 -1.22 -18.51 -7.48
C VAL A 223 -1.42 -17.72 -8.76
N TYR A 224 -2.64 -17.78 -9.30
CA TYR A 224 -3.09 -16.94 -10.40
C TYR A 224 -4.14 -15.94 -9.89
N TYR A 225 -3.91 -14.64 -10.08
CA TYR A 225 -4.86 -13.59 -9.74
C TYR A 225 -5.87 -13.39 -10.89
N SER A 226 -7.04 -14.01 -10.74
CA SER A 226 -8.17 -13.87 -11.65
C SER A 226 -8.83 -12.49 -11.54
N ARG A 227 -9.21 -11.94 -12.71
CA ARG A 227 -9.85 -10.63 -12.85
C ARG A 227 -11.23 -10.71 -13.53
N ARG A 228 -11.99 -11.79 -13.31
CA ARG A 228 -13.32 -11.99 -13.94
C ARG A 228 -14.34 -10.93 -13.54
N SER A 229 -15.10 -10.44 -14.51
CA SER A 229 -16.11 -9.37 -14.34
C SER A 229 -17.22 -9.73 -13.34
N SER A 230 -17.70 -10.97 -13.39
CA SER A 230 -18.86 -11.42 -12.62
C SER A 230 -18.59 -11.63 -11.13
N GLU A 231 -17.32 -11.66 -10.73
CA GLU A 231 -16.89 -12.01 -9.37
C GLU A 231 -16.23 -10.84 -8.63
N ILE A 232 -15.99 -9.73 -9.33
CA ILE A 232 -15.18 -8.62 -8.83
C ILE A 232 -16.04 -7.36 -8.72
N ILE A 233 -16.34 -6.99 -7.48
CA ILE A 233 -17.08 -5.77 -7.12
C ILE A 233 -16.22 -4.50 -7.39
N THR A 234 -14.95 -4.64 -7.77
CA THR A 234 -14.06 -3.48 -7.92
C THR A 234 -14.19 -2.83 -9.30
N LEU A 235 -14.58 -1.55 -9.30
CA LEU A 235 -14.78 -0.64 -10.44
C LEU A 235 -13.52 -0.32 -11.27
N GLN A 236 -12.42 -1.07 -11.13
CA GLN A 236 -11.15 -0.79 -11.79
C GLN A 236 -11.00 -1.66 -13.04
N GLY A 237 -11.25 -1.04 -14.21
CA GLY A 237 -11.46 -1.62 -15.56
C GLY A 237 -10.42 -2.58 -16.15
N ARG A 238 -9.53 -3.17 -15.37
CA ARG A 238 -8.69 -4.32 -15.81
C ARG A 238 -9.44 -5.61 -15.53
N ILE A 239 -10.43 -5.89 -16.36
CA ILE A 239 -11.32 -7.03 -16.23
C ILE A 239 -11.10 -7.98 -17.41
N PHE A 240 -11.06 -9.28 -17.13
CA PHE A 240 -11.02 -10.31 -18.17
C PHE A 240 -12.41 -10.90 -18.42
N SER A 241 -12.68 -11.22 -19.68
CA SER A 241 -13.80 -12.10 -20.00
C SER A 241 -13.56 -13.49 -19.39
N SER A 242 -14.64 -14.17 -18.99
CA SER A 242 -14.54 -15.52 -18.40
C SER A 242 -13.77 -16.48 -19.32
N LYS A 243 -14.04 -16.45 -20.62
CA LYS A 243 -13.35 -17.27 -21.63
C LYS A 243 -11.83 -17.05 -21.64
N HIS A 244 -11.39 -15.80 -21.54
CA HIS A 244 -9.96 -15.51 -21.55
C HIS A 244 -9.30 -15.93 -20.24
N ASP A 245 -9.96 -15.65 -19.11
CA ASP A 245 -9.47 -16.07 -17.81
C ASP A 245 -9.39 -17.60 -17.69
N ASP A 246 -10.37 -18.34 -18.20
CA ASP A 246 -10.36 -19.81 -18.35
C ASP A 246 -9.18 -20.28 -19.22
N ALA A 247 -8.91 -19.62 -20.35
CA ALA A 247 -7.82 -19.97 -21.24
C ALA A 247 -6.45 -19.79 -20.59
N ILE A 248 -6.25 -18.70 -19.83
CA ILE A 248 -5.02 -18.49 -19.04
C ILE A 248 -4.87 -19.59 -18.00
N GLN A 249 -5.92 -19.87 -17.21
CA GLN A 249 -5.88 -20.90 -16.19
C GLN A 249 -5.53 -22.27 -16.78
N HIS A 250 -6.17 -22.64 -17.89
CA HIS A 250 -5.89 -23.89 -18.60
C HIS A 250 -4.44 -23.95 -19.10
N ALA A 251 -3.92 -22.86 -19.69
CA ALA A 251 -2.54 -22.79 -20.15
C ALA A 251 -1.54 -22.97 -18.99
N ILE A 252 -1.78 -22.32 -17.84
CA ILE A 252 -0.93 -22.46 -16.65
C ILE A 252 -0.95 -23.91 -16.16
N GLN A 253 -2.12 -24.49 -15.95
CA GLN A 253 -2.27 -25.87 -15.47
C GLN A 253 -1.64 -26.88 -16.43
N SER A 254 -1.84 -26.71 -17.74
CA SER A 254 -1.25 -27.54 -18.78
C SER A 254 0.28 -27.49 -18.74
N ARG A 255 0.87 -26.29 -18.60
CA ARG A 255 2.33 -26.13 -18.45
C ARG A 255 2.84 -26.70 -17.14
N MET A 256 2.12 -26.55 -16.04
CA MET A 256 2.47 -27.20 -14.77
C MET A 256 2.52 -28.72 -14.93
N LYS A 257 1.51 -29.32 -15.56
CA LYS A 257 1.47 -30.77 -15.84
C LYS A 257 2.61 -31.21 -16.75
N HIS A 258 2.85 -30.49 -17.85
CA HIS A 258 3.92 -30.79 -18.80
C HIS A 258 5.31 -30.81 -18.15
N TRP A 259 5.58 -29.87 -17.25
CA TRP A 259 6.85 -29.77 -16.51
C TRP A 259 6.85 -30.53 -15.18
N LEU A 260 5.87 -31.42 -14.94
CA LEU A 260 5.74 -32.23 -13.72
C LEU A 260 5.84 -31.42 -12.41
N ARG A 261 5.24 -30.23 -12.42
CA ARG A 261 5.18 -29.33 -11.27
C ARG A 261 4.21 -29.87 -10.22
N GLY A 262 4.72 -30.22 -9.05
CA GLY A 262 3.94 -30.74 -7.92
C GLY A 262 3.27 -29.68 -7.04
N GLU A 263 3.34 -28.40 -7.41
CA GLU A 263 2.65 -27.33 -6.69
C GLU A 263 1.13 -27.36 -6.89
N ARG A 264 0.36 -26.91 -5.88
CA ARG A 264 -1.09 -26.68 -6.05
C ARG A 264 -1.33 -25.45 -6.93
N PHE A 265 -2.28 -25.54 -7.86
CA PHE A 265 -2.75 -24.38 -8.59
C PHE A 265 -3.90 -23.71 -7.82
N VAL A 266 -3.77 -22.42 -7.52
CA VAL A 266 -4.76 -21.65 -6.76
C VAL A 266 -5.20 -20.44 -7.57
N VAL A 267 -6.51 -20.34 -7.79
CA VAL A 267 -7.13 -19.14 -8.35
C VAL A 267 -7.48 -18.20 -7.19
N TYR A 268 -6.92 -17.00 -7.22
CA TYR A 268 -7.13 -15.94 -6.24
C TYR A 268 -7.83 -14.77 -6.92
N ASN A 269 -8.83 -14.19 -6.29
CA ASN A 269 -9.50 -12.97 -6.76
C ASN A 269 -9.72 -11.96 -5.62
N GLY A 270 -9.14 -12.22 -4.44
CA GLY A 270 -9.35 -11.44 -3.23
C GLY A 270 -10.57 -11.87 -2.39
N VAL A 271 -11.38 -12.82 -2.84
CA VAL A 271 -12.47 -13.42 -2.03
C VAL A 271 -12.18 -14.87 -1.66
N GLN A 272 -12.77 -15.31 -0.55
CA GLN A 272 -12.70 -16.66 -0.02
C GLN A 272 -13.39 -17.61 -1.01
N THR A 273 -12.65 -18.63 -1.42
CA THR A 273 -13.19 -19.79 -2.13
C THR A 273 -13.86 -20.75 -1.15
N ALA A 274 -14.50 -21.80 -1.66
CA ALA A 274 -15.30 -22.76 -0.88
C ALA A 274 -14.59 -23.46 0.30
N GLU A 275 -13.27 -23.35 0.41
CA GLU A 275 -12.46 -23.97 1.47
C GLU A 275 -12.42 -23.17 2.79
N TYR A 276 -12.99 -21.97 2.84
CA TYR A 276 -13.01 -21.12 4.03
C TYR A 276 -14.45 -20.90 4.54
N PRO A 277 -14.66 -20.58 5.83
CA PRO A 277 -15.93 -20.79 6.52
C PRO A 277 -17.12 -20.00 5.95
N LYS A 278 -16.91 -19.02 5.06
CA LYS A 278 -17.97 -18.38 4.27
C LYS A 278 -17.49 -18.06 2.84
N PRO A 279 -17.86 -18.87 1.83
CA PRO A 279 -17.55 -18.61 0.43
C PRO A 279 -18.08 -17.24 -0.02
N GLY A 280 -17.34 -16.53 -0.87
CA GLY A 280 -17.76 -15.24 -1.42
C GLY A 280 -17.45 -14.00 -0.58
N TYR A 281 -16.90 -14.16 0.63
CA TYR A 281 -16.45 -13.03 1.45
C TYR A 281 -15.02 -12.60 1.10
N PRO A 282 -14.65 -11.32 1.17
CA PRO A 282 -13.26 -10.88 1.01
C PRO A 282 -12.29 -11.64 1.94
N MET A 283 -11.12 -12.02 1.42
CA MET A 283 -10.07 -12.61 2.24
C MET A 283 -9.49 -11.56 3.19
N THR A 284 -9.36 -11.92 4.47
CA THR A 284 -8.64 -11.09 5.45
C THR A 284 -7.15 -11.05 5.12
N ALA A 285 -6.44 -10.02 5.61
CA ALA A 285 -5.00 -9.90 5.42
C ALA A 285 -4.23 -11.14 5.91
N ALA A 286 -4.64 -11.72 7.04
CA ALA A 286 -4.09 -12.95 7.57
C ALA A 286 -4.29 -14.16 6.64
N GLN A 287 -5.46 -14.28 6.00
CA GLN A 287 -5.73 -15.34 5.02
C GLN A 287 -4.86 -15.16 3.77
N GLN A 288 -4.72 -13.93 3.28
CA GLN A 288 -3.87 -13.62 2.14
C GLN A 288 -2.39 -13.93 2.46
N LEU A 289 -1.90 -13.53 3.64
CA LEU A 289 -0.55 -13.88 4.10
C LEU A 289 -0.32 -15.40 4.08
N ARG A 290 -1.25 -16.17 4.64
CA ARG A 290 -1.13 -17.64 4.66
C ARG A 290 -1.04 -18.23 3.26
N LEU A 291 -1.86 -17.75 2.32
CA LEU A 291 -1.78 -18.17 0.93
C LEU A 291 -0.41 -17.83 0.33
N PHE A 292 -0.02 -16.54 0.34
CA PHE A 292 1.19 -16.06 -0.31
C PHE A 292 2.48 -16.61 0.29
N ARG A 293 2.51 -16.89 1.60
CA ARG A 293 3.66 -17.53 2.28
C ARG A 293 4.05 -18.86 1.65
N SER A 294 3.07 -19.62 1.17
CA SER A 294 3.26 -20.91 0.49
C SER A 294 3.49 -20.79 -1.02
N THR A 295 3.21 -19.64 -1.62
CA THR A 295 3.27 -19.41 -3.07
C THR A 295 4.71 -19.39 -3.58
N ARG A 296 5.04 -20.23 -4.57
CA ARG A 296 6.33 -20.24 -5.29
C ARG A 296 6.33 -19.34 -6.52
N LEU A 297 5.20 -19.29 -7.21
CA LEU A 297 5.00 -18.46 -8.39
C LEU A 297 3.67 -17.73 -8.25
N PHE A 298 3.72 -16.40 -8.30
CA PHE A 298 2.54 -15.56 -8.46
C PHE A 298 2.40 -15.12 -9.91
N ILE A 299 1.18 -15.18 -10.45
CA ILE A 299 0.85 -14.74 -11.80
C ILE A 299 -0.33 -13.78 -11.69
N GLY A 300 -0.19 -12.54 -12.15
CA GLY A 300 -1.26 -11.56 -11.98
C GLY A 300 -1.10 -10.29 -12.80
N PRO A 301 -2.07 -9.37 -12.74
CA PRO A 301 -1.99 -8.11 -13.45
C PRO A 301 -0.92 -7.20 -12.85
N HIS A 302 -0.36 -6.37 -13.72
CA HIS A 302 0.60 -5.33 -13.34
C HIS A 302 0.12 -4.49 -12.16
N GLY A 303 1.04 -4.22 -11.22
CA GLY A 303 0.82 -3.37 -10.04
C GLY A 303 0.41 -4.13 -8.78
N SER A 304 -0.04 -5.39 -8.90
CA SER A 304 -0.38 -6.25 -7.76
C SER A 304 0.64 -7.36 -7.51
N GLY A 305 1.40 -7.77 -8.53
CA GLY A 305 2.36 -8.86 -8.42
C GLY A 305 3.55 -8.51 -7.55
N LEU A 306 4.11 -7.32 -7.72
CA LEU A 306 5.21 -6.82 -6.87
C LEU A 306 4.83 -6.74 -5.39
N VAL A 307 3.59 -6.35 -5.08
CA VAL A 307 3.12 -6.27 -3.70
C VAL A 307 2.98 -7.66 -3.08
N ASN A 308 2.46 -8.62 -3.84
CA ASN A 308 2.28 -9.98 -3.34
C ASN A 308 3.60 -10.68 -3.04
N VAL A 309 4.70 -10.29 -3.69
CA VAL A 309 6.05 -10.76 -3.34
C VAL A 309 6.43 -10.42 -1.90
N LEU A 310 5.94 -9.30 -1.35
CA LEU A 310 6.20 -8.91 0.05
C LEU A 310 5.63 -9.92 1.05
N TRP A 311 4.61 -10.69 0.64
CA TRP A 311 3.96 -11.72 1.46
C TRP A 311 4.45 -13.13 1.18
N MET A 312 5.28 -13.29 0.15
CA MET A 312 5.88 -14.57 -0.15
C MET A 312 7.03 -14.80 0.81
N ARG A 313 7.07 -15.98 1.44
CA ARG A 313 8.18 -16.29 2.34
C ARG A 313 9.48 -16.24 1.55
N PRO A 314 10.52 -15.54 2.05
CA PRO A 314 11.86 -15.61 1.49
C PRO A 314 12.30 -17.07 1.34
N ALA A 315 13.11 -17.36 0.34
CA ALA A 315 13.59 -18.71 0.11
C ALA A 315 14.44 -19.16 1.31
N LYS A 316 14.37 -20.44 1.72
CA LYS A 316 15.03 -20.94 2.94
C LYS A 316 16.55 -20.69 2.89
N GLY A 317 17.14 -20.04 3.88
CA GLY A 317 18.58 -19.69 3.84
C GLY A 317 18.93 -18.49 2.94
N SER A 318 17.93 -17.78 2.39
CA SER A 318 18.15 -16.49 1.72
C SER A 318 18.48 -15.35 2.70
N GLU A 319 18.40 -15.58 4.01
CA GLU A 319 18.86 -14.66 5.05
C GLU A 319 20.36 -14.33 4.93
N ASP A 320 21.14 -15.23 4.32
CA ASP A 320 22.58 -15.08 4.09
C ASP A 320 22.96 -15.11 2.58
N GLY A 321 21.98 -15.01 1.67
CA GLY A 321 22.21 -14.89 0.22
C GLY A 321 21.82 -16.12 -0.62
N CYS A 322 20.82 -15.93 -1.49
CA CYS A 322 20.55 -16.59 -2.78
C CYS A 322 20.54 -18.12 -2.94
N ALA A 323 20.80 -18.95 -1.92
CA ALA A 323 21.01 -20.40 -2.11
C ALA A 323 19.75 -21.24 -2.38
N THR A 324 18.55 -20.66 -2.32
CA THR A 324 17.29 -21.39 -2.54
C THR A 324 16.46 -20.81 -3.68
N PRO A 325 15.64 -21.65 -4.34
CA PRO A 325 14.87 -21.25 -5.51
C PRO A 325 14.03 -20.02 -5.17
N ARG A 326 14.29 -18.95 -5.94
CA ARG A 326 13.66 -17.65 -5.74
C ARG A 326 12.16 -17.79 -5.92
N ARG A 327 11.42 -17.00 -5.16
CA ARG A 327 10.00 -16.77 -5.41
C ARG A 327 9.89 -15.95 -6.69
N HIS A 328 8.97 -16.31 -7.57
CA HIS A 328 8.78 -15.63 -8.85
C HIS A 328 7.44 -14.91 -8.87
N ALA A 329 7.42 -13.73 -9.47
CA ALA A 329 6.20 -13.05 -9.87
C ALA A 329 6.24 -12.85 -11.39
N LEU A 330 5.17 -13.24 -12.06
CA LEU A 330 4.92 -12.95 -13.46
C LEU A 330 3.77 -11.95 -13.52
N GLU A 331 4.07 -10.74 -13.96
CA GLU A 331 3.03 -9.74 -14.23
C GLU A 331 2.70 -9.71 -15.71
N PHE A 332 1.41 -9.65 -16.03
CA PHE A 332 0.96 -9.28 -17.37
C PHE A 332 0.57 -7.81 -17.41
N VAL A 333 1.06 -7.13 -18.45
CA VAL A 333 0.73 -5.75 -18.78
C VAL A 333 -0.12 -5.79 -20.03
N CYS A 334 -1.19 -4.99 -20.07
CA CYS A 334 -1.98 -4.87 -21.28
C CYS A 334 -1.21 -4.02 -22.29
N GLY A 335 -1.06 -4.53 -23.51
CA GLY A 335 -0.51 -3.79 -24.64
C GLY A 335 -1.52 -3.68 -25.78
N GLN A 336 -1.17 -2.97 -26.85
CA GLN A 336 -1.99 -2.89 -28.06
C GLN A 336 -2.32 -4.28 -28.63
N GLU A 337 -1.40 -5.22 -28.51
CA GLU A 337 -1.58 -6.62 -28.92
C GLU A 337 -2.58 -7.40 -28.03
N SER A 338 -2.96 -6.84 -26.88
CA SER A 338 -3.93 -7.41 -25.93
C SER A 338 -5.34 -6.82 -26.09
N ALA A 339 -5.58 -5.96 -27.08
CA ALA A 339 -6.88 -5.29 -27.27
C ALA A 339 -8.04 -6.28 -27.50
N GLY A 340 -7.80 -7.42 -28.16
CA GLY A 340 -8.82 -8.47 -28.34
C GLY A 340 -9.15 -9.27 -27.07
N VAL A 341 -8.42 -9.03 -25.97
CA VAL A 341 -8.57 -9.73 -24.68
C VAL A 341 -9.39 -8.91 -23.68
N GLN A 342 -9.45 -7.59 -23.86
CA GLN A 342 -10.14 -6.67 -22.95
C GLN A 342 -11.13 -5.82 -23.73
N ALA A 343 -12.40 -5.86 -23.36
CA ALA A 343 -13.39 -4.94 -23.90
C ALA A 343 -13.06 -3.47 -23.53
N ASP A 344 -12.31 -3.24 -22.44
CA ASP A 344 -12.12 -1.92 -21.82
C ASP A 344 -10.67 -1.71 -21.31
N CYS A 345 -9.66 -2.00 -22.13
CA CYS A 345 -8.29 -1.60 -21.79
C CYS A 345 -8.17 -0.06 -21.83
N PRO A 346 -7.71 0.62 -20.77
CA PRO A 346 -7.67 2.08 -20.72
C PRO A 346 -6.67 2.70 -21.72
#